data_AF-A0A7U2MJG4-F1
#
_entry.id   AF-A0A7U2MJG4-F1
#
_cell.length_a   1.000
_cell.length_b   1.000
_cell.length_c   1.000
_cell.angle_alpha   90.00
_cell.angle_beta   90.00
_cell.angle_gamma   90.00
#
_symmetry.space_group_name_H-M   'P 1'
#
loop_
_entity.id
_entity.type
_entity.pdbx_description
1 polymer ?
#
loop_
_entity_poly.entity_id
_entity_poly.type
_entity_poly.pdbx_seq_one_letter_code
_entity_poly.pdbx_strand_id
1 'polypeptide(L)'
;MTSTHGLTSHKFSDYSEDEARAQLRRIPSKQHSVEDVKQNLDPFLNETRALEHLNQHCSPSRRIYFPQYYGVLTDINNSKFPLRYKPRRQAVVLEAIKPDMACRRILATGDASMSNLKEGFSMRLNSLPLGSFEVDWYGSLLTDRLRRVDALYDIGIVHGDIEDHHFRLPGEFYDIVLYDFLYHIHFLQRCLISLVLGTLAHYQ
;
A
#
# COMPACT_ATOMS: atom_id res chain seq x y z
N MET A 1 -4.89 18.46 -27.92
CA MET A 1 -4.13 17.21 -27.72
C MET A 1 -4.75 16.48 -26.55
N THR A 2 -5.56 15.47 -26.82
CA THR A 2 -6.31 14.70 -25.82
C THR A 2 -5.36 13.73 -25.11
N SER A 3 -4.95 14.08 -23.89
CA SER A 3 -4.23 13.16 -23.01
C SER A 3 -5.18 12.06 -22.55
N THR A 4 -5.06 10.88 -23.16
CA THR A 4 -5.72 9.67 -22.66
C THR A 4 -5.02 9.26 -21.37
N HIS A 5 -5.60 9.66 -20.23
CA HIS A 5 -5.25 9.10 -18.92
C HIS A 5 -5.48 7.59 -18.97
N GLY A 6 -4.40 6.81 -18.90
CA GLY A 6 -4.50 5.39 -18.69
C GLY A 6 -5.14 5.15 -17.31
N LEU A 7 -6.19 4.34 -17.27
CA LEU A 7 -6.79 3.87 -16.03
C LEU A 7 -6.39 2.41 -15.86
N THR A 8 -5.96 2.03 -14.66
CA THR A 8 -5.70 0.63 -14.30
C THR A 8 -6.81 0.12 -13.39
N SER A 9 -7.30 -1.09 -13.67
CA SER A 9 -8.34 -1.74 -12.88
C SER A 9 -7.75 -2.92 -12.09
N HIS A 10 -7.89 -2.92 -10.77
CA HIS A 10 -7.52 -4.07 -9.94
C HIS A 10 -8.67 -5.08 -9.89
N LYS A 11 -8.39 -6.36 -10.17
CA LYS A 11 -9.40 -7.42 -10.28
C LYS A 11 -9.30 -8.37 -9.09
N PHE A 12 -10.47 -8.68 -8.52
CA PHE A 12 -10.59 -9.53 -7.35
C PHE A 12 -11.18 -10.89 -7.71
N SER A 13 -10.67 -11.95 -7.10
CA SER A 13 -11.30 -13.26 -7.03
C SER A 13 -12.25 -13.33 -5.83
N ASP A 14 -13.06 -14.39 -5.75
CA ASP A 14 -13.90 -14.65 -4.57
C ASP A 14 -13.01 -14.91 -3.34
N TYR A 15 -13.33 -14.27 -2.22
CA TYR A 15 -12.52 -14.32 -1.00
C TYR A 15 -12.73 -15.66 -0.29
N SER A 16 -11.69 -16.48 -0.28
CA SER A 16 -11.70 -17.85 0.23
C SER A 16 -11.65 -17.92 1.76
N GLU A 17 -12.03 -19.07 2.34
CA GLU A 17 -11.86 -19.29 3.79
C GLU A 17 -10.39 -19.30 4.22
N ASP A 18 -9.49 -19.78 3.37
CA ASP A 18 -8.06 -19.83 3.68
C ASP A 18 -7.46 -18.42 3.77
N GLU A 19 -7.84 -17.53 2.85
CA GLU A 19 -7.45 -16.11 2.90
C GLU A 19 -8.04 -15.42 4.13
N ALA A 20 -9.30 -15.71 4.48
CA ALA A 20 -9.92 -15.18 5.69
C ALA A 20 -9.24 -15.67 6.98
N ARG A 21 -8.82 -16.95 7.03
CA ARG A 21 -8.02 -17.48 8.15
C ARG A 21 -6.64 -16.82 8.22
N ALA A 22 -6.00 -16.57 7.08
CA ALA A 22 -4.72 -15.86 7.03
C ALA A 22 -4.87 -14.42 7.55
N GLN A 23 -5.94 -13.71 7.15
CA GLN A 23 -6.21 -12.36 7.61
C GLN A 23 -6.57 -12.31 9.10
N LEU A 24 -7.33 -13.29 9.61
CA LEU A 24 -7.67 -13.39 11.03
C LEU A 24 -6.42 -13.48 11.92
N ARG A 25 -5.35 -14.13 11.46
CA ARG A 25 -4.07 -14.20 12.19
C ARG A 25 -3.37 -12.84 12.31
N ARG A 26 -3.68 -11.89 11.42
CA ARG A 26 -3.10 -10.54 11.41
C ARG A 26 -3.87 -9.55 12.29
N ILE A 27 -5.10 -9.89 12.68
CA ILE A 27 -5.94 -9.03 13.51
C ILE A 27 -5.53 -9.20 14.99
N PRO A 28 -5.19 -8.12 15.71
CA PRO A 28 -4.77 -8.22 17.11
C PRO A 28 -5.86 -8.73 18.08
N SER A 29 -7.12 -8.75 17.65
CA SER A 29 -8.28 -9.14 18.47
C SER A 29 -8.78 -10.54 18.14
N LYS A 30 -8.96 -11.37 19.17
CA LYS A 30 -9.53 -12.74 19.07
C LYS A 30 -11.06 -12.77 18.93
N GLN A 31 -11.71 -11.62 18.75
CA GLN A 31 -13.18 -11.52 18.75
C GLN A 31 -13.83 -11.80 17.40
N HIS A 32 -13.05 -11.98 16.33
CA HIS A 32 -13.59 -12.19 14.99
C HIS A 32 -13.62 -13.67 14.61
N SER A 33 -14.75 -14.15 14.11
CA SER A 33 -14.85 -15.46 13.45
C SER A 33 -14.33 -15.38 12.00
N VAL A 34 -14.07 -16.53 11.38
CA VAL A 34 -13.68 -16.59 9.96
C VAL A 34 -14.81 -16.03 9.08
N GLU A 35 -16.06 -16.29 9.46
CA GLU A 35 -17.27 -15.79 8.82
C GLU A 35 -17.35 -14.26 8.92
N ASP A 36 -17.04 -13.67 10.09
CA ASP A 36 -16.98 -12.22 10.27
C ASP A 36 -15.91 -11.58 9.37
N VAL A 37 -14.74 -12.22 9.25
CA VAL A 37 -13.66 -11.77 8.37
C VAL A 37 -14.07 -11.85 6.91
N LYS A 38 -14.74 -12.93 6.48
CA LYS A 38 -15.22 -13.07 5.10
C LYS A 38 -16.28 -12.03 4.74
N GLN A 39 -17.15 -11.68 5.68
CA GLN A 39 -18.25 -10.74 5.44
C GLN A 39 -17.83 -9.28 5.60
N ASN A 40 -16.96 -8.96 6.57
CA ASN A 40 -16.63 -7.58 6.92
C ASN A 40 -15.27 -7.10 6.41
N LEU A 41 -14.36 -8.02 6.08
CA LEU A 41 -13.00 -7.75 5.61
C LEU A 41 -12.77 -8.31 4.19
N ASP A 42 -13.81 -8.24 3.37
CA ASP A 42 -13.68 -8.52 1.94
C ASP A 42 -12.63 -7.59 1.32
N PRO A 43 -11.60 -8.11 0.62
CA PRO A 43 -10.49 -7.29 0.12
C PRO A 43 -10.93 -6.14 -0.81
N PHE A 44 -11.98 -6.35 -1.61
CA PHE A 44 -12.50 -5.30 -2.50
C PHE A 44 -13.15 -4.17 -1.72
N LEU A 45 -13.97 -4.51 -0.71
CA LEU A 45 -14.57 -3.52 0.18
C LEU A 45 -13.50 -2.80 1.00
N ASN A 46 -12.46 -3.51 1.44
CA ASN A 46 -11.37 -2.93 2.18
C ASN A 46 -10.61 -1.90 1.31
N GLU A 47 -10.12 -2.31 0.15
CA GLU A 47 -9.38 -1.40 -0.73
C GLU A 47 -10.23 -0.17 -1.10
N THR A 48 -11.50 -0.37 -1.44
CA THR A 48 -12.42 0.73 -1.77
C THR A 48 -12.60 1.70 -0.60
N ARG A 49 -12.85 1.19 0.62
CA ARG A 49 -13.01 2.03 1.82
C ARG A 49 -11.74 2.81 2.15
N ALA A 50 -10.57 2.18 2.07
CA ALA A 50 -9.30 2.85 2.32
C ALA A 50 -9.06 4.00 1.33
N LEU A 51 -9.31 3.76 0.04
CA LEU A 51 -9.12 4.75 -1.02
C LEU A 51 -10.14 5.90 -0.93
N GLU A 52 -11.39 5.62 -0.57
CA GLU A 52 -12.41 6.63 -0.30
C GLU A 52 -12.03 7.48 0.92
N HIS A 53 -11.61 6.82 2.00
CA HIS A 53 -11.18 7.51 3.23
C HIS A 53 -9.96 8.39 2.99
N LEU A 54 -8.97 7.89 2.22
CA LEU A 54 -7.83 8.65 1.73
C LEU A 54 -8.27 9.89 0.94
N ASN A 55 -9.22 9.72 0.02
CA ASN A 55 -9.69 10.83 -0.83
C ASN A 55 -10.46 11.90 -0.04
N GLN A 56 -11.13 11.51 1.05
CA GLN A 56 -11.92 12.42 1.89
C GLN A 56 -11.09 13.11 2.97
N HIS A 57 -10.12 12.42 3.57
CA HIS A 57 -9.46 12.89 4.80
C HIS A 57 -7.97 13.22 4.61
N CYS A 58 -7.31 12.74 3.54
CA CYS A 58 -5.90 13.04 3.32
C CYS A 58 -5.74 14.47 2.77
N SER A 59 -4.85 15.24 3.37
CA SER A 59 -4.52 16.58 2.88
C SER A 59 -4.02 16.55 1.42
N PRO A 60 -4.34 17.56 0.58
CA PRO A 60 -3.93 17.58 -0.83
C PRO A 60 -2.41 17.42 -1.04
N SER A 61 -1.59 17.98 -0.15
CA SER A 61 -0.13 17.90 -0.21
C SER A 61 0.42 16.49 0.02
N ARG A 62 -0.31 15.63 0.73
CA ARG A 62 0.05 14.24 1.01
C ARG A 62 -0.68 13.24 0.12
N ARG A 63 -1.72 13.67 -0.61
CA ARG A 63 -2.45 12.81 -1.56
C ARG A 63 -1.54 12.25 -2.66
N ILE A 64 -0.49 12.99 -3.01
CA ILE A 64 0.57 12.57 -3.92
C ILE A 64 1.30 11.31 -3.43
N TYR A 65 1.13 10.84 -2.20
CA TYR A 65 1.76 9.61 -1.73
C TYR A 65 1.07 8.33 -2.22
N PHE A 66 -0.17 8.46 -2.70
CA PHE A 66 -1.07 7.34 -2.99
C PHE A 66 -1.65 7.44 -4.40
N PRO A 67 -2.00 6.32 -5.08
CA PRO A 67 -2.65 6.36 -6.38
C PRO A 67 -3.92 7.22 -6.36
N GLN A 68 -4.18 7.99 -7.42
CA GLN A 68 -5.46 8.68 -7.55
C GLN A 68 -6.58 7.63 -7.69
N TYR A 69 -7.63 7.79 -6.89
CA TYR A 69 -8.83 6.95 -6.92
C TYR A 69 -9.91 7.63 -7.78
N TYR A 70 -10.50 6.87 -8.69
CA TYR A 70 -11.53 7.35 -9.63
C TYR A 70 -12.91 6.74 -9.41
N GLY A 71 -13.04 5.78 -8.49
CA GLY A 71 -14.32 5.13 -8.19
C GLY A 71 -14.30 3.62 -8.41
N VAL A 72 -15.51 3.05 -8.41
CA VAL A 72 -15.76 1.63 -8.66
C VAL A 72 -16.53 1.47 -9.97
N LEU A 73 -16.13 0.49 -10.77
CA LEU A 73 -16.95 -0.03 -11.87
C LEU A 73 -17.80 -1.18 -11.35
N THR A 74 -19.12 -1.10 -11.54
CA THR A 74 -20.04 -2.22 -11.36
C THR A 74 -20.33 -2.87 -12.72
N ASP A 75 -20.89 -4.08 -12.68
CA ASP A 75 -21.46 -4.77 -13.84
C ASP A 75 -20.44 -5.16 -14.94
N ILE A 76 -19.24 -5.56 -14.53
CA ILE A 76 -18.23 -6.09 -15.47
C ILE A 76 -18.79 -7.33 -16.18
N ASN A 77 -18.86 -7.25 -17.51
CA ASN A 77 -19.40 -8.33 -18.33
C ASN A 77 -18.42 -9.52 -18.38
N ASN A 78 -18.75 -10.55 -17.61
CA ASN A 78 -17.94 -11.76 -17.50
C ASN A 78 -17.99 -12.69 -18.71
N SER A 79 -18.86 -12.44 -19.71
CA SER A 79 -18.99 -13.30 -20.90
C SER A 79 -17.74 -13.34 -21.77
N LYS A 80 -16.90 -12.29 -21.71
CA LYS A 80 -15.66 -12.19 -22.47
C LYS A 80 -14.46 -12.85 -21.79
N PHE A 81 -14.62 -13.33 -20.55
CA PHE A 81 -13.52 -13.89 -19.77
C PHE A 81 -13.58 -15.43 -19.76
N PRO A 82 -12.41 -16.12 -19.84
CA PRO A 82 -12.36 -17.57 -19.72
C PRO A 82 -13.02 -18.06 -18.43
N LEU A 83 -13.70 -19.21 -18.47
CA LEU A 83 -14.35 -19.82 -17.31
C LEU A 83 -13.42 -20.02 -16.10
N ARG A 84 -12.13 -20.23 -16.36
CA ARG A 84 -11.09 -20.42 -15.33
C ARG A 84 -10.70 -19.15 -14.59
N TYR A 85 -11.03 -17.98 -15.14
CA TYR A 85 -10.70 -16.69 -14.54
C TYR A 85 -11.86 -15.72 -14.78
N LYS A 86 -12.97 -15.95 -14.07
CA LYS A 86 -14.08 -15.01 -14.03
C LYS A 86 -13.79 -13.98 -12.93
N PRO A 87 -13.41 -12.74 -13.27
CA PRO A 87 -13.26 -11.71 -12.26
C PRO A 87 -14.60 -11.43 -11.60
N ARG A 88 -14.58 -10.85 -10.40
CA ARG A 88 -15.79 -10.25 -9.83
C ARG A 88 -16.40 -9.25 -10.81
N ARG A 89 -17.70 -9.05 -10.70
CA ARG A 89 -18.43 -8.05 -11.50
C ARG A 89 -18.11 -6.59 -11.10
N GLN A 90 -17.13 -6.40 -10.23
CA GLN A 90 -16.75 -5.11 -9.67
C GLN A 90 -15.23 -4.94 -9.75
N ALA A 91 -14.78 -3.71 -9.99
CA ALA A 91 -13.36 -3.36 -9.95
C ALA A 91 -13.17 -1.93 -9.42
N VAL A 92 -12.06 -1.72 -8.72
CA VAL A 92 -11.60 -0.41 -8.29
C VAL A 92 -10.83 0.23 -9.44
N VAL A 93 -11.12 1.51 -9.73
CA VAL A 93 -10.45 2.28 -10.77
C VAL A 93 -9.42 3.21 -10.16
N LEU A 94 -8.17 2.99 -10.54
CA LEU A 94 -7.02 3.75 -10.08
C LEU A 94 -6.26 4.38 -11.25
N GLU A 95 -5.45 5.39 -10.92
CA GLU A 95 -4.43 5.94 -11.79
C GLU A 95 -3.49 4.86 -12.32
N ALA A 96 -3.29 4.85 -13.64
CA ALA A 96 -2.25 4.01 -14.22
C ALA A 96 -0.87 4.54 -13.83
N ILE A 97 -0.23 3.85 -12.90
CA ILE A 97 1.16 4.08 -12.54
C ILE A 97 2.02 3.38 -13.59
N LYS A 98 2.96 4.12 -14.17
CA LYS A 98 3.88 3.63 -15.19
C LYS A 98 5.32 3.75 -14.70
N PRO A 99 6.24 2.89 -15.19
CA PRO A 99 7.68 3.02 -14.95
C PRO A 99 8.26 4.19 -15.76
N ASP A 100 7.77 5.40 -15.49
CA ASP A 100 8.22 6.64 -16.12
C ASP A 100 8.76 7.56 -15.02
N MET A 101 9.86 8.25 -15.32
CA MET A 101 10.38 9.33 -14.50
C MET A 101 9.30 10.36 -14.15
N ALA A 102 8.39 10.64 -15.10
CA ALA A 102 7.28 11.56 -14.89
C ALA A 102 6.25 11.07 -13.86
N CYS A 103 6.17 9.76 -13.62
CA CYS A 103 5.31 9.18 -12.58
C CYS A 103 5.97 9.20 -11.20
N ARG A 104 7.28 9.49 -11.10
CA ARG A 104 7.98 9.56 -9.81
C ARG A 104 7.52 10.78 -9.03
N ARG A 105 7.19 10.54 -7.77
CA ARG A 105 6.61 11.56 -6.90
C ARG A 105 7.67 12.02 -5.94
N ILE A 106 8.24 13.18 -6.24
CA ILE A 106 9.23 13.82 -5.38
C ILE A 106 8.49 14.32 -4.13
N LEU A 107 8.83 13.78 -2.97
CA LEU A 107 8.17 14.13 -1.73
C LEU A 107 8.77 15.43 -1.18
N ALA A 108 7.91 16.36 -0.78
CA ALA A 108 8.34 17.59 -0.13
C ALA A 108 9.07 17.27 1.19
N THR A 109 10.06 18.09 1.53
CA THR A 109 10.77 18.01 2.81
C THR A 109 9.82 18.24 3.97
N GLY A 110 9.53 17.18 4.72
CA GLY A 110 8.88 17.23 6.02
C GLY A 110 9.48 16.19 6.96
N ASP A 111 9.58 16.52 8.24
CA ASP A 111 10.06 15.58 9.25
C ASP A 111 8.97 14.55 9.56
N ALA A 112 9.18 13.33 9.08
CA ALA A 112 8.36 12.20 9.53
C ALA A 112 8.58 12.00 11.03
N SER A 113 7.48 11.86 11.79
CA SER A 113 7.44 11.73 13.25
C SER A 113 8.22 10.53 13.81
N MET A 114 8.61 9.59 12.94
CA MET A 114 9.27 8.33 13.30
C MET A 114 10.80 8.45 13.46
N SER A 115 11.26 9.41 14.27
CA SER A 115 12.69 9.69 14.51
C SER A 115 13.47 8.47 15.02
N ASN A 116 12.90 7.71 15.96
CA ASN A 116 13.56 6.56 16.57
C ASN A 116 13.82 5.43 15.56
N LEU A 117 12.89 5.23 14.60
CA LEU A 117 13.07 4.24 13.53
C LEU A 117 14.17 4.68 12.56
N LYS A 118 14.22 5.98 12.22
CA LYS A 118 15.29 6.53 11.39
C LYS A 118 16.66 6.38 12.03
N GLU A 119 16.77 6.66 13.33
CA GLU A 119 18.04 6.54 14.07
C GLU A 119 18.52 5.07 14.13
N GLY A 120 17.63 4.15 14.51
CA GLY A 120 17.93 2.72 14.54
C GLY A 120 18.35 2.16 13.18
N PHE A 121 17.70 2.60 12.11
CA PHE A 121 18.06 2.22 10.75
C PHE A 121 19.41 2.83 10.32
N SER A 122 19.64 4.10 10.62
CA SER A 122 20.90 4.78 10.29
C SER A 122 22.09 4.11 10.98
N MET A 123 21.96 3.72 12.26
CA MET A 123 23.01 2.95 12.95
C MET A 123 23.30 1.62 12.25
N ARG A 124 22.27 0.90 11.81
CA ARG A 124 22.44 -0.36 11.07
C ARG A 124 23.08 -0.15 9.70
N LEU A 125 22.63 0.84 8.93
CA LEU A 125 23.22 1.16 7.63
C LEU A 125 24.71 1.46 7.74
N ASN A 126 25.10 2.27 8.72
CA ASN A 126 26.50 2.62 8.96
C ASN A 126 27.36 1.43 9.43
N SER A 127 26.75 0.34 9.89
CA SER A 127 27.46 -0.89 10.26
C SER A 127 27.70 -1.84 9.07
N LEU A 128 27.06 -1.59 7.93
CA LEU A 128 27.22 -2.40 6.72
C LEU A 128 28.38 -1.88 5.86
N PRO A 129 29.02 -2.75 5.04
CA PRO A 129 30.10 -2.36 4.14
C PRO A 129 29.55 -1.64 2.89
N LEU A 130 28.82 -0.55 3.08
CA LEU A 130 28.20 0.26 2.04
C LEU A 130 29.02 1.52 1.75
N GLY A 131 28.98 2.00 0.51
CA GLY A 131 29.52 3.31 0.15
C GLY A 131 28.68 4.44 0.74
N SER A 132 29.28 5.63 0.89
CA SER A 132 28.57 6.82 1.40
C SER A 132 27.30 7.15 0.60
N PHE A 133 27.40 7.02 -0.73
CA PHE A 133 26.26 7.20 -1.63
C PHE A 133 25.10 6.22 -1.33
N GLU A 134 25.41 4.95 -1.06
CA GLU A 134 24.40 3.93 -0.77
C GLU A 134 23.72 4.22 0.57
N VAL A 135 24.50 4.60 1.59
CA VAL A 135 23.97 4.98 2.91
C VAL A 135 22.98 6.15 2.77
N ASP A 136 23.37 7.21 2.04
CA ASP A 136 22.51 8.37 1.79
C ASP A 136 21.25 8.01 1.00
N TRP A 137 21.40 7.15 0.00
CA TRP A 137 20.29 6.67 -0.83
C TRP A 137 19.29 5.86 -0.01
N TYR A 138 19.74 4.87 0.75
CA TYR A 138 18.88 4.05 1.62
C TYR A 138 18.22 4.88 2.72
N GLY A 139 18.94 5.84 3.32
CA GLY A 139 18.37 6.75 4.32
C GLY A 139 17.25 7.62 3.75
N SER A 140 17.44 8.12 2.52
CA SER A 140 16.43 8.88 1.79
C SER A 140 15.20 8.02 1.46
N LEU A 141 15.42 6.79 0.97
CA LEU A 141 14.37 5.83 0.65
C LEU A 141 13.51 5.51 1.88
N LEU A 142 14.13 5.20 3.03
CA LEU A 142 13.39 4.95 4.26
C LEU A 142 12.57 6.17 4.67
N THR A 143 13.17 7.37 4.62
CA THR A 143 12.48 8.61 4.99
C THR A 143 11.23 8.81 4.14
N ASP A 144 11.31 8.57 2.85
CA ASP A 144 10.18 8.70 1.94
C ASP A 144 9.10 7.64 2.19
N ARG A 145 9.48 6.39 2.46
CA ARG A 145 8.52 5.33 2.85
C ARG A 145 7.81 5.67 4.14
N LEU A 146 8.54 6.11 5.17
CA LEU A 146 7.99 6.52 6.46
C LEU A 146 6.97 7.65 6.29
N ARG A 147 7.23 8.65 5.44
CA ARG A 147 6.27 9.74 5.18
C ARG A 147 4.95 9.23 4.60
N ARG A 148 4.99 8.26 3.70
CA ARG A 148 3.77 7.67 3.11
C ARG A 148 2.95 6.94 4.17
N VAL A 149 3.63 6.23 5.07
CA VAL A 149 3.00 5.48 6.16
C VAL A 149 2.46 6.40 7.24
N ASP A 150 3.22 7.43 7.62
CA ASP A 150 2.81 8.48 8.56
C ASP A 150 1.53 9.19 8.07
N ALA A 151 1.45 9.46 6.76
CA ALA A 151 0.24 10.02 6.16
C ALA A 151 -0.99 9.11 6.25
N LEU A 152 -0.83 7.77 6.31
CA LEU A 152 -1.93 6.85 6.58
C LEU A 152 -2.34 6.88 8.06
N TYR A 153 -1.35 6.89 8.96
CA TYR A 153 -1.59 6.92 10.39
C TYR A 153 -2.29 8.20 10.84
N ASP A 154 -1.92 9.34 10.26
CA ASP A 154 -2.56 10.63 10.57
C ASP A 154 -4.05 10.67 10.23
N ILE A 155 -4.52 9.79 9.35
CA ILE A 155 -5.95 9.64 9.01
C ILE A 155 -6.56 8.36 9.57
N GLY A 156 -5.86 7.63 10.44
CA GLY A 156 -6.37 6.43 11.12
C GLY A 156 -6.40 5.15 10.28
N ILE A 157 -5.62 5.07 9.20
CA ILE A 157 -5.46 3.85 8.39
C ILE A 157 -4.16 3.15 8.78
N VAL A 158 -4.22 1.84 9.03
CA VAL A 158 -3.06 0.95 9.10
C VAL A 158 -3.04 0.07 7.86
N HIS A 159 -1.97 0.14 7.06
CA HIS A 159 -1.87 -0.61 5.79
C HIS A 159 -1.96 -2.14 5.96
N GLY A 160 -1.40 -2.69 7.05
CA GLY A 160 -1.64 -4.07 7.48
C GLY A 160 -0.65 -5.12 6.97
N ASP A 161 0.04 -4.86 5.85
CA ASP A 161 0.95 -5.82 5.22
C ASP A 161 2.02 -5.13 4.36
N ILE A 162 2.64 -4.08 4.89
CA ILE A 162 3.66 -3.31 4.16
C ILE A 162 4.86 -4.19 3.77
N GLU A 163 5.10 -4.28 2.46
CA GLU A 163 6.22 -4.96 1.84
C GLU A 163 6.89 -4.04 0.82
N ASP A 164 8.09 -4.41 0.35
CA ASP A 164 8.86 -3.56 -0.57
C ASP A 164 8.11 -3.30 -1.89
N HIS A 165 7.44 -4.34 -2.42
CA HIS A 165 6.68 -4.26 -3.66
C HIS A 165 5.41 -3.39 -3.55
N HIS A 166 4.99 -2.98 -2.35
CA HIS A 166 3.89 -2.03 -2.18
C HIS A 166 4.28 -0.57 -2.44
N PHE A 167 5.58 -0.28 -2.59
CA PHE A 167 6.09 1.06 -2.89
C PHE A 167 6.53 1.24 -4.34
N ARG A 168 6.78 0.14 -5.06
CA ARG A 168 7.42 0.15 -6.40
C ARG A 168 6.77 -0.84 -7.34
N LEU A 169 6.75 -0.50 -8.63
CA LEU A 169 6.31 -1.44 -9.67
C LEU A 169 7.33 -2.59 -9.82
N PRO A 170 6.88 -3.80 -10.24
CA PRO A 170 7.79 -4.88 -10.58
C PRO A 170 8.84 -4.44 -11.61
N GLY A 171 10.12 -4.65 -11.30
CA GLY A 171 11.24 -4.28 -12.17
C GLY A 171 11.74 -2.83 -12.00
N GLU A 172 11.07 -2.01 -11.17
CA GLU A 172 11.52 -0.66 -10.85
C GLU A 172 12.35 -0.61 -9.57
N PHE A 173 13.38 0.23 -9.57
CA PHE A 173 14.23 0.46 -8.41
C PHE A 173 13.73 1.56 -7.49
N TYR A 174 12.82 2.40 -7.98
CA TYR A 174 12.40 3.63 -7.30
C TYR A 174 10.99 3.47 -6.76
N ASP A 175 10.78 4.02 -5.56
CA ASP A 175 9.44 4.15 -5.00
C ASP A 175 8.63 5.14 -5.84
N ILE A 176 7.40 4.76 -6.16
CA ILE A 176 6.48 5.58 -6.96
C ILE A 176 5.33 6.05 -6.07
N VAL A 177 4.57 5.12 -5.50
CA VAL A 177 3.46 5.37 -4.57
C VAL A 177 3.30 4.21 -3.61
N LEU A 178 2.66 4.42 -2.47
CA LEU A 178 2.18 3.32 -1.61
C LEU A 178 0.80 2.87 -2.11
N TYR A 179 0.68 1.60 -2.50
CA TYR A 179 -0.56 1.01 -3.02
C TYR A 179 -0.86 -0.34 -2.34
N ASP A 180 -1.94 -0.99 -2.80
CA ASP A 180 -2.40 -2.30 -2.32
C ASP A 180 -2.92 -2.27 -0.87
N PHE A 181 -4.17 -1.83 -0.67
CA PHE A 181 -4.79 -1.70 0.66
C PHE A 181 -5.68 -2.88 1.03
N LEU A 182 -5.45 -4.05 0.42
CA LEU A 182 -6.30 -5.24 0.54
C LEU A 182 -6.47 -5.69 1.99
N TYR A 183 -5.43 -5.53 2.79
CA TYR A 183 -5.37 -6.03 4.16
C TYR A 183 -5.32 -4.91 5.21
N HIS A 184 -5.71 -3.69 4.84
CA HIS A 184 -5.71 -2.57 5.77
C HIS A 184 -6.67 -2.79 6.95
N ILE A 185 -6.28 -2.26 8.10
CA ILE A 185 -7.04 -2.29 9.34
C ILE A 185 -7.30 -0.84 9.74
N HIS A 186 -8.58 -0.47 9.91
CA HIS A 186 -8.93 0.79 10.54
C HIS A 186 -8.47 0.79 12.00
N PHE A 187 -7.82 1.87 12.42
CA PHE A 187 -7.24 1.95 13.75
C PHE A 187 -8.32 1.95 14.85
N LEU A 188 -8.62 0.78 15.43
CA LEU A 188 -9.13 0.66 16.78
C LEU A 188 -7.93 0.54 17.74
N GLN A 189 -7.33 1.70 18.04
CA GLN A 189 -6.40 1.92 19.15
C GLN A 189 -5.52 0.71 19.56
N ARG A 190 -4.63 0.25 18.66
CA ARG A 190 -3.31 -0.37 18.94
C ARG A 190 -2.80 -1.21 17.75
N CYS A 191 -1.58 -0.88 17.30
CA CYS A 191 -0.47 -1.78 16.92
C CYS A 191 0.30 -1.29 15.67
N LEU A 192 1.46 -0.71 15.93
CA LEU A 192 2.61 -0.62 15.03
C LEU A 192 3.44 -1.90 15.23
N ILE A 193 3.81 -2.61 14.15
CA ILE A 193 5.02 -3.45 13.99
C ILE A 193 4.89 -4.10 12.60
N SER A 194 5.61 -3.59 11.59
CA SER A 194 6.01 -4.40 10.40
C SER A 194 7.08 -3.72 9.53
N LEU A 195 7.27 -2.39 9.64
CA LEU A 195 8.09 -1.63 8.69
C LEU A 195 9.59 -1.97 8.57
N VAL A 196 10.16 -2.75 9.50
CA VAL A 196 11.63 -2.80 9.70
C VAL A 196 12.30 -3.99 9.00
N LEU A 197 11.57 -5.02 8.57
CA LEU A 197 12.20 -6.29 8.16
C LEU A 197 12.30 -6.50 6.63
N GLY A 198 11.54 -5.79 5.80
CA GLY A 198 11.51 -6.04 4.35
C GLY A 198 12.70 -5.48 3.57
N THR A 199 13.31 -4.38 4.01
CA THR A 199 14.36 -3.66 3.25
C THR A 199 15.73 -4.35 3.25
N LEU A 200 15.98 -5.32 4.14
CA LEU A 200 17.29 -5.98 4.27
C LEU A 200 17.32 -7.42 3.68
N ALA A 201 16.16 -8.02 3.41
CA ALA A 201 16.07 -9.42 2.99
C ALA A 201 16.48 -9.68 1.53
N HIS A 202 16.69 -8.63 0.72
CA HIS A 202 17.09 -8.75 -0.68
C HIS A 202 18.60 -8.65 -0.94
N TYR A 203 19.42 -8.50 0.10
CA TYR A 203 20.87 -8.27 -0.03
C TYR A 203 21.74 -9.23 0.80
N GLN A 204 21.21 -10.41 1.17
CA GLN A 204 22.00 -11.55 1.67
C GLN A 204 21.98 -12.69 0.66
#